data_AF-A0A8J5CN23-F1
#
_entry.id   AF-A0A8J5CN23-F1
#
_cell.length_a   1.000
_cell.length_b   1.000
_cell.length_c   1.000
_cell.angle_alpha   90.00
_cell.angle_beta   90.00
_cell.angle_gamma   90.00
#
_symmetry.space_group_name_H-M   'P 1'
#
loop_
_entity.id
_entity.type
_entity.pdbx_description
1 polymer ?
#
loop_
_entity_poly.entity_id
_entity_poly.type
_entity_poly.pdbx_seq_one_letter_code
_entity_poly.pdbx_strand_id
1 'polypeptide(L)'
;MAPKARSFYSRLADLMSVKKHQPRSSVAAWMRCRLSFSLLRSALLCLRGTRYSTPSNTDIGDLDCEATLVESGIRVDRLGIE
;
A
#
# COMPACT_ATOMS: atom_id res chain seq x y z
N MET A 1 -12.39 1.72 -11.04
CA MET A 1 -12.66 1.12 -9.72
C MET A 1 -14.09 0.63 -9.68
N ALA A 2 -14.32 -0.56 -9.12
CA ALA A 2 -15.66 -1.13 -8.99
C ALA A 2 -16.58 -0.27 -8.09
N PRO A 3 -17.92 -0.37 -8.20
CA PRO A 3 -18.86 0.49 -7.49
C PRO A 3 -18.71 0.46 -5.97
N LYS A 4 -18.57 -0.73 -5.37
CA LYS A 4 -18.35 -0.88 -3.92
C LYS A 4 -17.03 -0.26 -3.46
N ALA A 5 -15.96 -0.43 -4.24
CA ALA A 5 -14.68 0.22 -3.94
C ALA A 5 -14.84 1.73 -3.94
N ARG A 6 -15.52 2.32 -4.93
CA ARG A 6 -15.76 3.77 -4.97
C ARG A 6 -16.49 4.27 -3.72
N SER A 7 -17.52 3.58 -3.25
CA SER A 7 -18.24 3.95 -2.01
C SER A 7 -17.34 3.88 -0.78
N PHE A 8 -16.53 2.81 -0.65
CA PHE A 8 -15.54 2.69 0.42
C PHE A 8 -14.52 3.84 0.39
N TYR A 9 -13.94 4.12 -0.78
CA TYR A 9 -12.97 5.20 -0.93
C TYR A 9 -13.57 6.59 -0.68
N SER A 10 -14.84 6.80 -1.04
CA SER A 10 -15.54 8.04 -0.69
C SER A 10 -15.62 8.22 0.83
N ARG A 11 -16.01 7.17 1.56
CA ARG A 11 -16.10 7.21 3.03
C ARG A 11 -14.74 7.39 3.68
N LEU A 12 -13.73 6.67 3.18
CA LEU A 12 -12.36 6.78 3.68
C LEU A 12 -11.79 8.19 3.47
N ALA A 13 -12.05 8.81 2.31
CA ALA A 13 -11.62 10.17 2.01
C ALA A 13 -12.24 11.19 2.98
N ASP A 14 -13.50 11.02 3.37
CA ASP A 14 -14.16 11.89 4.36
C ASP A 14 -13.50 11.76 5.74
N LEU A 15 -13.29 10.52 6.20
CA LEU A 15 -12.63 10.27 7.50
C LEU A 15 -11.19 10.80 7.53
N MET A 16 -10.45 10.64 6.43
CA MET A 16 -9.09 11.13 6.33
C MET A 16 -9.00 12.65 6.17
N SER A 17 -9.97 13.29 5.52
CA SER A 17 -10.06 14.75 5.44
C SER A 17 -10.19 15.37 6.84
N VAL A 18 -11.03 14.77 7.69
CA VAL A 18 -11.16 15.16 9.11
C VAL A 18 -9.84 14.93 9.85
N LYS A 19 -9.24 13.74 9.73
CA LYS A 19 -8.01 13.39 10.48
C LYS A 19 -6.79 14.24 10.09
N LYS A 20 -6.63 14.58 8.81
CA LYS A 20 -5.48 15.32 8.29
C LYS A 20 -5.73 16.83 8.16
N HIS A 21 -6.94 17.32 8.47
CA HIS A 21 -7.35 18.71 8.23
C HIS A 21 -7.05 19.21 6.81
N GLN A 22 -7.20 18.33 5.81
CA GLN A 22 -6.95 18.65 4.41
C GLN A 22 -8.23 18.56 3.59
N PRO A 23 -8.34 19.32 2.48
CA PRO A 23 -9.51 19.22 1.61
C PRO A 23 -9.62 17.81 1.05
N ARG A 24 -10.86 17.30 1.02
CA ARG A 24 -11.21 15.96 0.53
C ARG A 24 -10.62 15.65 -0.86
N SER A 25 -10.57 16.64 -1.75
CA SER A 25 -9.98 16.52 -3.09
C SER A 25 -8.49 16.17 -3.05
N SER A 26 -7.73 16.86 -2.20
CA SER A 26 -6.30 16.58 -1.97
C SER A 26 -6.09 15.18 -1.40
N VAL A 27 -6.86 14.82 -0.37
CA VAL A 27 -6.78 13.49 0.26
C VAL A 27 -7.12 12.36 -0.72
N ALA A 28 -8.15 12.56 -1.54
CA ALA A 28 -8.53 11.58 -2.55
C ALA A 28 -7.47 11.46 -3.66
N ALA A 29 -6.82 12.56 -4.06
CA ALA A 29 -5.70 12.52 -5.00
C ALA A 29 -4.51 11.76 -4.39
N TRP A 30 -4.15 12.07 -3.15
CA TRP A 30 -3.08 11.39 -2.40
C TRP A 30 -3.31 9.87 -2.28
N MET A 31 -4.54 9.44 -1.94
CA MET A 31 -4.88 8.01 -1.88
C MET A 31 -4.68 7.32 -3.23
N ARG A 32 -5.20 7.93 -4.32
CA ARG A 32 -5.06 7.36 -5.66
C ARG A 32 -3.59 7.23 -6.04
N CYS A 33 -2.77 8.24 -5.76
CA CYS A 33 -1.34 8.19 -6.02
C CYS A 33 -0.67 7.05 -5.25
N ARG A 34 -0.94 6.89 -3.95
CA ARG A 34 -0.36 5.79 -3.17
C ARG A 34 -0.77 4.42 -3.69
N LEU A 35 -2.05 4.23 -3.97
CA LEU A 35 -2.55 2.95 -4.51
C LEU A 35 -1.93 2.61 -5.86
N SER A 36 -1.84 3.58 -6.77
CA SER A 36 -1.22 3.39 -8.08
C SER A 36 0.27 3.05 -7.94
N PHE A 37 0.98 3.70 -7.01
CA PHE A 37 2.39 3.41 -6.76
C PHE A 37 2.60 2.02 -6.16
N SER A 38 1.79 1.63 -5.18
CA SER A 38 1.83 0.28 -4.60
C SER A 38 1.53 -0.79 -5.65
N LEU A 39 0.48 -0.61 -6.46
CA LEU A 39 0.14 -1.54 -7.54
C LEU A 39 1.26 -1.62 -8.59
N LEU A 40 1.85 -0.49 -8.97
CA LEU A 40 2.98 -0.45 -9.89
C LEU A 40 4.19 -1.19 -9.33
N ARG A 41 4.52 -0.98 -8.04
CA ARG A 41 5.62 -1.67 -7.37
C ARG A 41 5.39 -3.18 -7.37
N SER A 42 4.20 -3.65 -6.98
CA SER A 42 3.86 -5.08 -7.01
C SER A 42 3.92 -5.64 -8.43
N ALA A 43 3.41 -4.91 -9.44
CA ALA A 43 3.49 -5.33 -10.83
C ALA A 43 4.94 -5.43 -11.34
N LEU A 44 5.79 -4.46 -11.00
CA LEU A 44 7.22 -4.48 -11.32
C LEU A 44 7.94 -5.62 -10.61
N LEU A 45 7.56 -5.93 -9.37
CA LEU A 45 8.09 -7.08 -8.63
C LEU A 45 7.71 -8.40 -9.30
N CYS A 46 6.44 -8.59 -9.67
CA CYS A 46 5.99 -9.77 -10.43
C CYS A 46 6.74 -9.89 -11.76
N LEU A 47 6.91 -8.77 -12.47
CA LEU A 47 7.65 -8.74 -13.74
C LEU A 47 9.13 -9.06 -13.56
N ARG A 48 9.73 -8.64 -12.45
CA ARG A 48 11.12 -8.96 -12.12
C ARG A 48 11.25 -10.45 -11.74
N GLY A 49 10.39 -10.95 -10.86
CA GLY A 49 10.37 -12.35 -10.44
C GLY A 49 10.18 -13.35 -11.59
N THR A 50 9.32 -13.03 -12.58
CA THR A 50 9.19 -13.91 -13.76
C THR A 50 10.44 -13.98 -14.63
N ARG A 51 11.30 -12.95 -14.61
CA ARG A 51 12.57 -12.94 -15.38
C ARG A 51 13.68 -13.70 -14.66
N TYR A 52 13.58 -13.87 -13.35
CA TYR A 52 14.48 -14.66 -12.51
C TYR A 52 13.87 -16.02 -12.16
N SER A 53 13.25 -16.69 -13.14
CA SER A 53 12.77 -18.08 -13.01
C SER A 53 13.93 -19.08 -12.94
N THR A 54 14.84 -18.87 -11.99
CA THR A 54 15.63 -19.93 -11.36
C THR A 54 14.97 -20.17 -10.00
N PRO A 55 14.64 -21.42 -9.63
CA PRO A 55 13.89 -21.71 -8.42
C PRO A 55 14.79 -21.54 -7.19
N SER A 56 14.95 -20.32 -6.70
CA SER A 56 15.37 -20.08 -5.32
C SER A 56 14.13 -19.70 -4.52
N ASN A 57 13.79 -20.52 -3.52
CA ASN A 57 12.76 -20.29 -2.50
C ASN A 57 12.83 -18.84 -1.99
N THR A 58 12.14 -17.93 -2.66
CA THR A 58 12.04 -16.55 -2.21
C THR A 58 10.63 -16.42 -1.71
N ASP A 59 10.51 -16.37 -0.39
CA ASP A 59 9.24 -16.22 0.29
C ASP A 59 8.58 -14.92 -0.19
N ILE A 60 7.52 -15.08 -0.96
CA ILE A 60 6.71 -13.97 -1.50
C ILE A 60 5.99 -13.25 -0.34
N GLY A 61 5.85 -13.90 0.82
CA GLY A 61 5.14 -13.38 1.98
C GLY A 61 5.81 -12.18 2.68
N ASP A 62 7.13 -12.05 2.59
CA ASP A 62 7.86 -11.04 3.38
C ASP A 62 7.95 -9.65 2.73
N LEU A 63 7.91 -9.57 1.39
CA LEU A 63 8.28 -8.33 0.70
C LEU A 63 7.19 -7.24 0.73
N ASP A 64 5.91 -7.62 0.80
CA ASP A 64 4.80 -6.67 0.86
C ASP A 64 4.65 -6.05 2.26
N CYS A 65 4.98 -6.78 3.33
CA CYS A 65 4.99 -6.27 4.70
C CYS A 65 6.17 -5.31 4.94
N GLU A 66 7.40 -5.70 4.57
CA GLU A 66 8.59 -4.87 4.79
C GLU A 66 8.54 -3.56 3.98
N ALA A 67 8.15 -3.62 2.70
CA ALA A 67 8.04 -2.42 1.87
C ALA A 67 6.98 -1.44 2.38
N THR A 68 5.86 -1.92 2.93
CA THR A 68 4.82 -1.06 3.49
C THR A 68 5.20 -0.51 4.87
N LEU A 69 5.96 -1.25 5.69
CA LEU A 69 6.47 -0.79 6.99
C LEU A 69 7.52 0.33 6.85
N VAL A 70 8.48 0.16 5.94
CA VAL A 70 9.49 1.21 5.64
C VAL A 70 8.83 2.47 5.09
N GLU A 71 7.82 2.34 4.22
CA GLU A 71 7.12 3.49 3.60
C GLU A 71 6.05 4.13 4.51
N SER A 72 5.67 3.49 5.63
CA SER A 72 4.67 4.01 6.57
C SER A 72 5.28 4.73 7.78
N GLY A 73 6.60 4.68 7.98
CA GLY A 73 7.29 5.40 9.06
C GLY A 73 6.80 5.02 10.46
N ILE A 74 6.19 3.83 10.60
CA ILE A 74 5.76 3.29 11.89
C ILE A 74 6.96 2.59 12.50
N ARG A 75 7.52 3.16 13.58
CA ARG A 75 8.57 2.54 14.40
C ARG A 75 8.03 1.22 14.98
N VAL A 76 8.54 0.09 14.49
CA VAL A 76 8.22 -1.26 14.98
C VAL A 76 9.01 -1.54 16.27
N ASP A 77 8.84 -0.71 17.30
CA ASP A 77 9.39 -0.94 18.65
C ASP A 77 8.33 -1.57 19.60
N ARG A 78 7.24 -2.15 19.06
CA ARG A 78 6.11 -2.59 19.89
C ARG A 78 5.40 -3.88 19.49
N LEU A 79 6.09 -4.82 18.84
CA LEU A 79 5.71 -6.22 18.91
C LEU A 79 6.90 -7.03 19.46
N GLY A 80 7.04 -6.96 20.79
CA GLY A 80 7.68 -8.05 21.52
C GLY A 80 6.71 -9.20 21.56
N ILE A 81 7.04 -10.29 20.88
CA ILE A 81 6.48 -11.61 21.12
C ILE A 81 7.68 -12.55 21.14
N GLU A 82 7.99 -13.01 22.35
CA GLU A 82 8.86 -14.16 22.65
C GLU A 82 8.30 -15.45 22.04
#